data_AF-A0A8T4T6V1-F1
#
_entry.id   AF-A0A8T4T6V1-F1
#
_cell.length_a   1.000
_cell.length_b   1.000
_cell.length_c   1.000
_cell.angle_alpha   90.00
_cell.angle_beta   90.00
_cell.angle_gamma   90.00
#
_symmetry.space_group_name_H-M   'P 1'
#
loop_
_entity.id
_entity.type
_entity.pdbx_description
1 polymer ?
#
loop_
_entity_poly.entity_id
_entity_poly.type
_entity_poly.pdbx_seq_one_letter_code
_entity_poly.pdbx_strand_id
1 'polypeptide(L)'
;DLFDGCYNNLYRNYNDISNTCLSGCSCTTNSCTNYVQESDPDNDGYTLSCGDCQPNNGNINPGVRETTTLLCSDNVDNDCDSNIDFNDPDCISGCTDNDGDNYGSGNTCLGSDCNDNNANVHSTITCNYNGIACGNHQLCLLNCPVPPNEICGNGLDDDCDGPIDEGCSQQLNINLERGFNFISVPFELTNNQIDQVFVGILPNLDRIYSYDSNWLVFRTNFNLPVNLNTVEPLKGYIVIMNNPDAVTFAGNINSNRQRSLSQGWNLISINSVTSINVNSALQGLDYSSVWAYNTDIDDYEELNPNLDQFEPGISYWINLNTNGLFNP
;
A
#
# COMPACT_ATOMS: atom_id res chain seq x y z
N ASP A 1 17.34 32.81 -65.08
CA ASP A 1 17.63 33.68 -63.93
C ASP A 1 16.42 34.26 -63.21
N LEU A 2 15.46 34.95 -63.86
CA LEU A 2 14.37 35.64 -63.11
C LEU A 2 13.28 34.72 -62.53
N PHE A 3 13.29 33.43 -62.90
CA PHE A 3 12.30 32.43 -62.49
C PHE A 3 12.89 31.21 -61.79
N ASP A 4 14.21 31.18 -61.59
CA ASP A 4 14.88 30.07 -60.92
C ASP A 4 14.56 30.11 -59.42
N GLY A 5 14.30 28.95 -58.84
CA GLY A 5 13.96 28.89 -57.42
C GLY A 5 13.33 27.57 -56.97
N CYS A 6 12.98 27.56 -55.69
CA CYS A 6 12.40 26.41 -55.02
C CYS A 6 10.90 26.29 -55.27
N TYR A 7 10.46 25.11 -55.71
CA TYR A 7 9.05 24.77 -55.81
C TYR A 7 8.81 23.41 -55.18
N ASN A 8 7.94 23.35 -54.17
CA ASN A 8 7.79 22.18 -53.31
C ASN A 8 9.16 21.68 -52.80
N ASN A 9 10.01 22.60 -52.34
CA ASN A 9 11.34 22.34 -51.76
C ASN A 9 12.40 21.73 -52.72
N LEU A 10 12.05 21.57 -54.00
CA LEU A 10 12.97 21.13 -55.05
C LEU A 10 13.36 22.30 -55.94
N TYR A 11 14.66 22.53 -56.11
CA TYR A 11 15.15 23.65 -56.92
C TYR A 11 14.95 23.38 -58.41
N ARG A 12 14.46 24.39 -59.12
CA ARG A 12 14.21 24.36 -60.55
C ARG A 12 14.97 25.47 -61.23
N ASN A 13 15.80 25.11 -62.20
CA ASN A 13 16.45 26.02 -63.13
C ASN A 13 15.63 26.09 -64.42
N TYR A 14 14.99 27.23 -64.66
CA TYR A 14 14.28 27.55 -65.87
C TYR A 14 15.28 28.15 -66.86
N ASN A 15 15.58 27.39 -67.92
CA ASN A 15 16.43 27.89 -69.01
C ASN A 15 15.92 29.25 -69.50
N ASP A 16 16.75 30.30 -69.42
CA ASP A 16 16.42 31.62 -69.93
C ASP A 16 16.27 31.55 -71.45
N ILE A 17 15.04 31.37 -71.91
CA ILE A 17 14.72 31.46 -73.33
C ILE A 17 14.74 32.95 -73.68
N SER A 18 15.58 33.37 -74.64
CA SER A 18 15.59 34.78 -75.07
C SER A 18 14.22 35.17 -75.61
N ASN A 19 13.58 36.17 -75.01
CA ASN A 19 12.31 36.70 -75.52
C ASN A 19 12.52 37.40 -76.86
N THR A 20 12.08 36.79 -77.96
CA THR A 20 11.88 37.55 -79.21
C THR A 20 10.53 38.26 -79.12
N CYS A 21 10.52 39.48 -78.60
CA CYS A 21 9.34 40.32 -78.69
C CYS A 21 9.04 40.63 -80.17
N LEU A 22 7.86 40.23 -80.67
CA LEU A 22 7.30 40.81 -81.89
C LEU A 22 6.73 42.20 -81.56
N SER A 23 6.84 43.14 -82.52
CA SER A 23 6.38 44.52 -82.35
C SER A 23 4.94 44.56 -81.84
N GLY A 24 4.73 45.16 -80.65
CA GLY A 24 3.40 45.29 -80.05
C GLY A 24 3.29 45.00 -78.54
N CYS A 25 4.40 44.78 -77.81
CA CYS A 25 4.43 44.64 -76.33
C CYS A 25 3.32 43.75 -75.73
N SER A 26 3.21 42.51 -76.22
CA SER A 26 2.31 41.51 -75.65
C SER A 26 3.05 40.17 -75.53
N CYS A 27 3.70 39.94 -74.38
CA CYS A 27 4.19 38.62 -74.00
C CYS A 27 3.02 37.86 -73.35
N THR A 28 2.44 36.87 -74.04
CA THR A 28 1.25 36.15 -73.53
C THR A 28 1.50 34.76 -72.98
N THR A 29 2.70 34.18 -73.05
CA THR A 29 2.98 32.88 -72.37
C THR A 29 4.46 32.69 -72.02
N ASN A 30 4.85 32.97 -70.78
CA ASN A 30 5.98 32.27 -70.16
C ASN A 30 5.48 30.87 -69.80
N SER A 31 5.69 29.89 -70.67
CA SER A 31 5.44 28.49 -70.31
C SER A 31 6.59 28.04 -69.41
N CYS A 32 6.44 28.18 -68.09
CA CYS A 32 7.36 27.65 -67.07
C CYS A 32 7.32 26.11 -67.03
N THR A 33 7.39 25.45 -68.19
CA THR A 33 7.25 23.99 -68.33
C THR A 33 8.57 23.30 -68.62
N ASN A 34 9.59 24.03 -69.08
CA ASN A 34 10.92 23.49 -69.34
C ASN A 34 11.88 23.95 -68.25
N TYR A 35 12.16 23.07 -67.29
CA TYR A 35 13.14 23.30 -66.24
C TYR A 35 14.03 22.07 -66.06
N VAL A 36 15.25 22.29 -65.55
CA VAL A 36 16.09 21.24 -64.98
C VAL A 36 15.88 21.27 -63.48
N GLN A 37 15.47 20.13 -62.90
CA GLN A 37 15.37 19.99 -61.46
C GLN A 37 16.72 19.60 -60.89
N GLU A 38 17.11 20.20 -59.77
CA GLU A 38 18.21 19.69 -58.97
C GLU A 38 17.89 18.28 -58.46
N SER A 39 18.91 17.44 -58.31
CA SER A 39 18.75 16.10 -57.79
C SER A 39 18.63 16.17 -56.27
N ASP A 40 17.66 15.45 -55.72
CA ASP A 40 17.51 15.15 -54.30
C ASP A 40 18.15 13.77 -54.05
N PRO A 41 19.39 13.70 -53.50
CA PRO A 41 20.13 12.44 -53.47
C PRO A 41 19.70 11.48 -52.36
N ASP A 42 19.09 11.96 -51.28
CA ASP A 42 18.61 11.15 -50.15
C ASP A 42 17.09 10.97 -50.10
N ASN A 43 16.34 11.69 -50.95
CA ASN A 43 14.89 11.62 -51.13
C ASN A 43 14.08 12.10 -49.93
N ASP A 44 14.56 13.11 -49.20
CA ASP A 44 13.81 13.75 -48.12
C ASP A 44 12.85 14.86 -48.58
N GLY A 45 12.89 15.20 -49.87
CA GLY A 45 12.05 16.20 -50.49
C GLY A 45 12.65 17.60 -50.50
N TYR A 46 13.88 17.78 -50.04
CA TYR A 46 14.63 19.03 -50.11
C TYR A 46 15.83 18.88 -51.06
N THR A 47 16.32 20.00 -51.57
CA THR A 47 17.54 20.04 -52.40
C THR A 47 18.49 21.07 -51.82
N LEU A 48 19.78 20.93 -52.10
CA LEU A 48 20.81 21.83 -51.57
C LEU A 48 20.47 23.32 -51.78
N SER A 49 20.00 23.69 -52.98
CA SER A 49 19.64 25.09 -53.27
C SER A 49 18.34 25.56 -52.58
N CYS A 50 17.62 24.65 -51.93
CA CYS A 50 16.40 24.90 -51.16
C CYS A 50 16.58 24.72 -49.65
N GLY A 51 17.81 24.74 -49.16
CA GLY A 51 18.12 24.81 -47.73
C GLY A 51 18.49 23.49 -47.09
N ASP A 52 18.53 22.38 -47.83
CA ASP A 52 19.08 21.13 -47.33
C ASP A 52 20.61 21.27 -47.14
N CYS A 53 21.03 21.19 -45.89
CA CYS A 53 22.40 21.34 -45.45
C CYS A 53 23.21 20.04 -45.48
N GLN A 54 22.55 18.87 -45.62
CA GLN A 54 23.20 17.56 -45.73
C GLN A 54 22.53 16.68 -46.81
N PRO A 55 22.85 16.91 -48.10
CA PRO A 55 22.16 16.30 -49.26
C PRO A 55 22.44 14.81 -49.50
N ASN A 56 22.94 14.10 -48.49
CA ASN A 56 23.06 12.65 -48.52
C ASN A 56 22.52 12.02 -47.21
N ASN A 57 21.79 12.78 -46.40
CA ASN A 57 21.21 12.35 -45.13
C ASN A 57 19.80 12.92 -44.95
N GLY A 58 18.79 12.15 -45.36
CA GLY A 58 17.40 12.57 -45.34
C GLY A 58 16.75 12.76 -43.96
N ASN A 59 17.53 12.67 -42.87
CA ASN A 59 17.08 13.05 -41.53
C ASN A 59 17.46 14.50 -41.16
N ILE A 60 18.18 15.23 -42.02
CA ILE A 60 18.65 16.59 -41.77
C ILE A 60 18.18 17.48 -42.91
N ASN A 61 17.15 18.28 -42.65
CA ASN A 61 16.55 19.18 -43.64
C ASN A 61 15.63 20.22 -42.99
N PRO A 62 15.29 21.30 -43.71
CA PRO A 62 14.40 22.36 -43.23
C PRO A 62 13.00 21.96 -42.75
N GLY A 63 12.59 20.71 -42.94
CA GLY A 63 11.31 20.19 -42.46
C GLY A 63 11.36 19.53 -41.08
N VAL A 64 12.55 19.29 -40.53
CA VAL A 64 12.75 18.73 -39.19
C VAL A 64 12.43 19.81 -38.16
N ARG A 65 12.13 19.39 -36.92
CA ARG A 65 11.94 20.30 -35.77
C ARG A 65 12.69 19.74 -34.58
N GLU A 66 13.66 20.48 -34.07
CA GLU A 66 14.53 20.07 -32.97
C GLU A 66 13.84 20.19 -31.61
N THR A 67 12.87 19.31 -31.34
CA THR A 67 11.99 19.43 -30.16
C THR A 67 12.20 18.33 -29.12
N THR A 68 13.20 17.47 -29.31
CA THR A 68 13.50 16.32 -28.45
C THR A 68 14.94 16.39 -27.97
N THR A 69 15.25 15.81 -26.80
CA THR A 69 16.61 15.79 -26.25
C THR A 69 17.63 15.16 -27.20
N LEU A 70 17.22 14.15 -28.00
CA LEU A 70 18.12 13.50 -28.96
C LEU A 70 18.57 14.47 -30.07
N LEU A 71 17.65 15.27 -30.61
CA LEU A 71 17.95 16.26 -31.64
C LEU A 71 18.62 17.52 -31.05
N CYS A 72 18.32 17.84 -29.79
CA CYS A 72 18.89 19.01 -29.10
C CYS A 72 20.25 18.75 -28.43
N SER A 73 20.92 17.61 -28.67
CA SER A 73 22.22 17.30 -28.04
C SER A 73 23.16 16.43 -28.88
N ASP A 74 22.91 16.30 -30.19
CA ASP A 74 23.71 15.48 -31.10
C ASP A 74 24.82 16.28 -31.84
N ASN A 75 24.92 17.59 -31.60
CA ASN A 75 25.85 18.53 -32.26
C ASN A 75 25.62 18.68 -33.76
N VAL A 76 24.37 18.48 -34.20
CA VAL A 76 23.95 18.64 -35.58
C VAL A 76 22.86 19.70 -35.63
N ASP A 77 22.85 20.50 -36.71
CA ASP A 77 21.75 21.37 -37.08
C ASP A 77 20.78 20.52 -37.92
N ASN A 78 19.80 19.89 -37.27
CA ASN A 78 18.94 18.90 -37.92
C ASN A 78 17.85 19.54 -38.78
N ASP A 79 17.48 20.79 -38.53
CA ASP A 79 16.51 21.54 -39.32
C ASP A 79 17.09 22.65 -40.21
N CYS A 80 18.42 22.67 -40.35
CA CYS A 80 19.16 23.56 -41.25
C CYS A 80 18.86 25.06 -41.05
N ASP A 81 18.50 25.48 -39.83
CA ASP A 81 18.18 26.87 -39.50
C ASP A 81 19.41 27.68 -39.02
N SER A 82 20.58 27.02 -38.96
CA SER A 82 21.88 27.52 -38.48
C SER A 82 22.05 27.62 -36.97
N ASN A 83 21.09 27.16 -36.17
CA ASN A 83 21.28 26.90 -34.77
C ASN A 83 21.60 25.41 -34.55
N ILE A 84 22.23 25.11 -33.42
CA ILE A 84 22.67 23.75 -33.09
C ILE A 84 22.29 23.49 -31.64
N ASP A 85 21.64 22.36 -31.40
CA ASP A 85 21.34 21.83 -30.07
C ASP A 85 20.62 22.86 -29.17
N PHE A 86 21.00 22.97 -27.89
CA PHE A 86 20.43 23.91 -26.93
C PHE A 86 20.58 25.41 -27.28
N ASN A 87 21.31 25.78 -28.35
CA ASN A 87 21.31 27.15 -28.86
C ASN A 87 20.16 27.40 -29.84
N ASP A 88 19.48 26.35 -30.29
CA ASP A 88 18.30 26.40 -31.14
C ASP A 88 17.05 26.88 -30.36
N PRO A 89 16.31 27.89 -30.86
CA PRO A 89 15.05 28.34 -30.26
C PRO A 89 13.92 27.28 -30.21
N ASP A 90 13.91 26.33 -31.14
CA ASP A 90 12.98 25.19 -31.17
C ASP A 90 13.34 24.14 -30.11
N CYS A 91 14.61 24.09 -29.69
CA CYS A 91 15.08 23.46 -28.46
C CYS A 91 14.68 24.29 -27.24
N ILE A 92 13.36 24.44 -27.01
CA ILE A 92 12.83 25.01 -25.77
C ILE A 92 13.44 24.21 -24.61
N SER A 93 14.27 24.86 -23.78
CA SER A 93 14.83 24.29 -22.55
C SER A 93 13.69 24.09 -21.53
N GLY A 94 12.86 23.09 -21.79
CA GLY A 94 11.57 22.91 -21.15
C GLY A 94 11.66 22.06 -19.90
N CYS A 95 12.79 21.38 -19.66
CA CYS A 95 12.93 20.52 -18.49
C CYS A 95 13.16 21.34 -17.23
N THR A 96 12.11 21.44 -16.42
CA THR A 96 12.22 21.82 -15.01
C THR A 96 12.70 20.60 -14.26
N ASP A 97 14.02 20.54 -14.08
CA ASP A 97 14.76 19.51 -13.34
C ASP A 97 15.48 20.20 -12.18
N ASN A 98 14.97 19.97 -10.98
CA ASN A 98 15.38 20.70 -9.78
C ASN A 98 16.56 20.05 -9.06
N ASP A 99 16.84 18.77 -9.30
CA ASP A 99 17.94 18.04 -8.66
C ASP A 99 19.06 17.60 -9.62
N GLY A 100 18.86 17.81 -10.92
CA GLY A 100 19.89 17.69 -11.95
C GLY A 100 20.05 16.28 -12.53
N ASP A 101 19.05 15.40 -12.42
CA ASP A 101 19.11 14.03 -12.95
C ASP A 101 18.53 13.87 -14.37
N ASN A 102 18.05 14.96 -14.97
CA ASN A 102 17.37 15.10 -16.25
C ASN A 102 15.95 14.53 -16.33
N TYR A 103 15.36 14.12 -15.20
CA TYR A 103 13.93 13.86 -15.07
C TYR A 103 13.24 15.10 -14.48
N GLY A 104 11.93 15.25 -14.75
CA GLY A 104 11.21 16.42 -14.29
C GLY A 104 9.97 16.74 -15.12
N SER A 105 9.64 18.02 -15.24
CA SER A 105 8.53 18.49 -16.06
C SER A 105 9.03 19.21 -17.31
N GLY A 106 8.79 18.67 -18.50
CA GLY A 106 9.21 19.28 -19.76
C GLY A 106 9.31 18.30 -20.93
N ASN A 107 9.35 18.82 -22.16
CA ASN A 107 9.55 18.03 -23.39
C ASN A 107 11.00 17.56 -23.58
N THR A 108 11.95 18.18 -22.89
CA THR A 108 13.38 17.81 -22.93
C THR A 108 13.82 16.96 -21.74
N CYS A 109 12.93 16.62 -20.80
CA CYS A 109 13.23 15.68 -19.71
C CYS A 109 13.24 14.23 -20.24
N LEU A 110 14.09 13.38 -19.66
CA LEU A 110 14.10 11.93 -19.93
C LEU A 110 12.80 11.24 -19.49
N GLY A 111 12.08 11.84 -18.56
CA GLY A 111 10.77 11.42 -18.10
C GLY A 111 10.28 12.31 -16.96
N SER A 112 9.13 11.95 -16.40
CA SER A 112 8.64 12.58 -15.17
C SER A 112 9.50 12.20 -13.98
N ASP A 113 9.80 13.16 -13.11
CA ASP A 113 10.40 12.95 -11.80
C ASP A 113 9.30 13.05 -10.72
N CYS A 114 9.32 12.14 -9.76
CA CYS A 114 8.42 12.19 -8.62
C CYS A 114 9.04 12.87 -7.38
N ASN A 115 10.36 13.11 -7.37
CA ASN A 115 11.09 13.76 -6.29
C ASN A 115 12.26 14.63 -6.81
N ASP A 116 11.87 15.81 -7.29
CA ASP A 116 12.66 16.99 -7.64
C ASP A 116 13.74 17.46 -6.62
N ASN A 117 13.93 16.79 -5.49
CA ASN A 117 14.98 17.10 -4.52
C ASN A 117 16.00 15.97 -4.36
N ASN A 118 15.89 14.87 -5.11
CA ASN A 118 16.77 13.72 -4.99
C ASN A 118 16.96 13.00 -6.34
N ALA A 119 18.07 13.34 -6.99
CA ALA A 119 18.56 12.83 -8.27
C ALA A 119 18.71 11.30 -8.41
N ASN A 120 18.40 10.53 -7.36
CA ASN A 120 18.39 9.07 -7.39
C ASN A 120 16.96 8.49 -7.44
N VAL A 121 15.91 9.32 -7.43
CA VAL A 121 14.51 8.89 -7.25
C VAL A 121 13.61 9.56 -8.27
N HIS A 122 13.64 9.06 -9.51
CA HIS A 122 12.86 9.59 -10.62
C HIS A 122 11.46 8.95 -10.79
N SER A 123 11.19 7.78 -10.17
CA SER A 123 9.92 7.05 -10.39
C SER A 123 9.38 6.43 -9.11
N THR A 124 8.05 6.22 -9.08
CA THR A 124 7.40 5.59 -7.93
C THR A 124 7.65 4.09 -7.92
N ILE A 125 7.94 3.55 -6.74
CA ILE A 125 7.95 2.12 -6.47
C ILE A 125 6.65 1.70 -5.78
N THR A 126 6.25 0.44 -5.98
CA THR A 126 5.11 -0.15 -5.27
C THR A 126 5.58 -0.77 -3.96
N CYS A 127 4.99 -0.34 -2.85
CA CYS A 127 5.30 -0.81 -1.51
C CYS A 127 4.04 -1.32 -0.80
N ASN A 128 4.21 -2.36 0.01
CA ASN A 128 3.15 -2.91 0.87
C ASN A 128 2.97 -2.12 2.17
N TYR A 129 3.86 -1.16 2.44
CA TYR A 129 3.86 -0.33 3.64
C TYR A 129 4.26 1.10 3.28
N ASN A 130 3.51 2.09 3.77
CA ASN A 130 3.80 3.51 3.51
C ASN A 130 4.52 4.23 4.65
N GLY A 131 4.95 3.53 5.70
CA GLY A 131 5.47 4.13 6.93
C GLY A 131 4.40 4.40 8.00
N ILE A 132 3.13 4.13 7.71
CA ILE A 132 2.01 4.31 8.64
C ILE A 132 1.11 3.07 8.67
N ALA A 133 0.76 2.52 7.52
CA ALA A 133 -0.16 1.38 7.39
C ALA A 133 0.24 0.44 6.24
N CYS A 134 -0.20 -0.82 6.35
CA CYS A 134 -0.09 -1.80 5.28
C CYS A 134 -1.11 -1.55 4.17
N GLY A 135 -0.74 -1.89 2.94
CA GLY A 135 -1.57 -1.71 1.75
C GLY A 135 -0.73 -1.50 0.50
N ASN A 136 -1.38 -1.45 -0.66
CA ASN A 136 -0.68 -1.21 -1.93
C ASN A 136 -0.49 0.29 -2.16
N HIS A 137 0.74 0.77 -2.02
CA HIS A 137 1.10 2.18 -2.12
C HIS A 137 2.14 2.44 -3.21
N GLN A 138 1.92 3.49 -4.02
CA GLN A 138 2.94 4.02 -4.93
C GLN A 138 3.69 5.14 -4.22
N LEU A 139 4.98 4.94 -3.93
CA LEU A 139 5.80 5.87 -3.17
C LEU A 139 6.96 6.36 -4.01
N CYS A 140 7.27 7.65 -3.91
CA CYS A 140 8.45 8.22 -4.55
C CYS A 140 9.67 8.11 -3.62
N LEU A 141 10.22 6.90 -3.52
CA LEU A 141 11.34 6.55 -2.65
C LEU A 141 12.27 5.57 -3.36
N LEU A 142 13.54 5.54 -2.94
CA LEU A 142 14.52 4.59 -3.48
C LEU A 142 14.23 3.14 -3.03
N ASN A 143 13.81 2.96 -1.78
CA ASN A 143 13.48 1.67 -1.19
C ASN A 143 12.20 1.80 -0.36
N CYS A 144 11.43 0.71 -0.26
CA CYS A 144 10.24 0.69 0.57
C CYS A 144 10.59 0.88 2.06
N PRO A 145 9.75 1.61 2.81
CA PRO A 145 9.84 1.63 4.26
C PRO A 145 9.74 0.20 4.81
N VAL A 146 10.51 -0.08 5.87
CA VAL A 146 10.44 -1.37 6.56
C VAL A 146 9.27 -1.30 7.54
N PRO A 147 8.29 -2.21 7.45
CA PRO A 147 7.20 -2.29 8.41
C PRO A 147 7.72 -2.69 9.81
N PRO A 148 6.98 -2.36 10.88
CA PRO A 148 7.30 -2.81 12.22
C PRO A 148 7.23 -4.34 12.32
N ASN A 149 7.76 -4.92 13.40
CA ASN A 149 7.54 -6.33 13.68
C ASN A 149 6.10 -6.57 14.14
N GLU A 150 5.62 -7.79 13.91
CA GLU A 150 4.27 -8.22 14.25
C GLU A 150 3.89 -7.98 15.72
N ILE A 151 2.70 -7.40 15.94
CA ILE A 151 2.11 -7.19 17.28
C ILE A 151 1.00 -8.21 17.51
N CYS A 152 1.42 -9.39 17.97
CA CYS A 152 0.55 -10.51 18.31
C CYS A 152 -0.74 -10.15 19.09
N GLY A 153 -1.86 -10.69 18.62
CA GLY A 153 -3.18 -10.65 19.23
C GLY A 153 -3.98 -9.37 18.93
N ASN A 154 -3.61 -8.62 17.90
CA ASN A 154 -4.34 -7.42 17.48
C ASN A 154 -5.19 -7.65 16.22
N GLY A 155 -5.14 -8.83 15.59
CA GLY A 155 -5.94 -9.15 14.41
C GLY A 155 -5.60 -8.31 13.16
N LEU A 156 -4.41 -7.72 13.11
CA LEU A 156 -3.87 -6.97 11.99
C LEU A 156 -2.58 -7.66 11.50
N ASP A 157 -2.22 -7.40 10.24
CA ASP A 157 -0.92 -7.74 9.67
C ASP A 157 -0.05 -6.49 9.84
N ASP A 158 0.81 -6.44 10.87
CA ASP A 158 1.62 -5.24 11.19
C ASP A 158 2.93 -5.22 10.41
N ASP A 159 3.46 -6.40 10.04
CA ASP A 159 4.69 -6.53 9.28
C ASP A 159 4.49 -6.62 7.76
N CYS A 160 3.23 -6.54 7.31
CA CYS A 160 2.76 -6.51 5.94
C CYS A 160 3.23 -7.73 5.10
N ASP A 161 3.39 -8.90 5.72
CA ASP A 161 3.80 -10.14 5.06
C ASP A 161 2.62 -11.01 4.56
N GLY A 162 1.40 -10.70 5.02
CA GLY A 162 0.12 -11.20 4.50
C GLY A 162 -0.66 -12.11 5.46
N PRO A 163 0.00 -13.04 6.16
CA PRO A 163 -0.49 -13.60 7.43
C PRO A 163 -0.88 -12.53 8.47
N ILE A 164 -1.70 -12.94 9.44
CA ILE A 164 -2.15 -12.09 10.56
C ILE A 164 -1.68 -12.77 11.83
N ASP A 165 -1.07 -12.02 12.76
CA ASP A 165 -0.62 -12.47 14.07
C ASP A 165 0.32 -13.70 14.03
N GLU A 166 1.20 -13.79 13.04
CA GLU A 166 2.21 -14.85 12.91
C GLU A 166 3.53 -14.54 13.64
N GLY A 167 4.48 -15.48 13.60
CA GLY A 167 5.77 -15.32 14.30
C GLY A 167 5.69 -15.32 15.84
N CYS A 168 4.50 -15.44 16.41
CA CYS A 168 4.26 -15.42 17.85
C CYS A 168 4.72 -16.72 18.54
N SER A 169 5.26 -16.59 19.76
CA SER A 169 5.78 -17.73 20.53
C SER A 169 4.75 -18.84 20.78
N GLN A 170 3.49 -18.44 21.00
CA GLN A 170 2.34 -19.29 21.25
C GLN A 170 1.08 -18.58 20.73
N GLN A 171 0.14 -19.35 20.21
CA GLN A 171 -1.12 -18.86 19.66
C GLN A 171 -2.28 -19.80 20.03
N LEU A 172 -3.48 -19.24 20.10
CA LEU A 172 -4.72 -19.94 20.36
C LEU A 172 -5.83 -19.37 19.48
N ASN A 173 -6.30 -20.17 18.53
CA ASN A 173 -7.46 -19.83 17.72
C ASN A 173 -8.74 -20.34 18.41
N ILE A 174 -9.72 -19.44 18.58
CA ILE A 174 -11.02 -19.73 19.17
C ILE A 174 -12.10 -19.48 18.13
N ASN A 175 -12.82 -20.53 17.76
CA ASN A 175 -14.04 -20.39 16.97
C ASN A 175 -15.18 -19.95 17.88
N LEU A 176 -15.84 -18.85 17.51
CA LEU A 176 -16.95 -18.26 18.23
C LEU A 176 -18.25 -18.56 17.49
N GLU A 177 -19.18 -19.21 18.17
CA GLU A 177 -20.50 -19.52 17.66
C GLU A 177 -21.47 -18.34 17.89
N ARG A 178 -22.59 -18.33 17.17
CA ARG A 178 -23.65 -17.36 17.44
C ARG A 178 -24.20 -17.55 18.86
N GLY A 179 -24.35 -16.45 19.60
CA GLY A 179 -24.79 -16.50 21.00
C GLY A 179 -23.62 -16.42 21.96
N PHE A 180 -23.70 -17.12 23.09
CA PHE A 180 -22.75 -17.01 24.19
C PHE A 180 -21.50 -17.87 23.97
N ASN A 181 -20.32 -17.26 24.07
CA ASN A 181 -19.03 -17.94 24.04
C ASN A 181 -18.26 -17.57 25.30
N PHE A 182 -17.91 -18.57 26.10
CA PHE A 182 -17.19 -18.40 27.37
C PHE A 182 -15.71 -18.62 27.14
N ILE A 183 -14.97 -17.54 26.89
CA ILE A 183 -13.60 -17.61 26.39
C ILE A 183 -12.55 -17.13 27.39
N SER A 184 -11.31 -17.58 27.16
CA SER A 184 -10.10 -17.14 27.84
C SER A 184 -9.11 -16.53 26.86
N VAL A 185 -8.33 -15.57 27.36
CA VAL A 185 -7.12 -15.09 26.71
C VAL A 185 -5.93 -15.43 27.61
N PRO A 186 -5.14 -16.48 27.31
CA PRO A 186 -4.12 -17.00 28.23
C PRO A 186 -2.79 -16.22 28.20
N PHE A 187 -2.69 -15.18 27.39
CA PHE A 187 -1.43 -14.50 27.07
C PHE A 187 -1.32 -13.13 27.75
N GLU A 188 -0.07 -12.74 28.05
CA GLU A 188 0.28 -11.33 28.29
C GLU A 188 0.32 -10.63 26.92
N LEU A 189 -0.70 -9.84 26.63
CA LEU A 189 -0.82 -9.13 25.37
C LEU A 189 0.03 -7.85 25.38
N THR A 190 0.74 -7.60 24.28
CA THR A 190 1.51 -6.35 24.09
C THR A 190 0.57 -5.15 24.00
N ASN A 191 -0.57 -5.31 23.32
CA ASN A 191 -1.68 -4.37 23.32
C ASN A 191 -2.91 -5.07 23.90
N ASN A 192 -3.39 -4.58 25.05
CA ASN A 192 -4.50 -5.19 25.76
C ASN A 192 -5.80 -4.40 25.69
N GLN A 193 -5.89 -3.38 24.84
CA GLN A 193 -7.13 -2.61 24.64
C GLN A 193 -8.18 -3.48 23.96
N ILE A 194 -9.36 -3.60 24.55
CA ILE A 194 -10.36 -4.60 24.14
C ILE A 194 -10.88 -4.39 22.71
N ASP A 195 -10.98 -3.15 22.26
CA ASP A 195 -11.40 -2.80 20.90
C ASP A 195 -10.36 -3.19 19.84
N GLN A 196 -9.08 -3.20 20.22
CA GLN A 196 -7.98 -3.65 19.37
C GLN A 196 -7.87 -5.18 19.38
N VAL A 197 -7.95 -5.81 20.56
CA VAL A 197 -7.87 -7.27 20.70
C VAL A 197 -8.98 -7.99 19.94
N PHE A 198 -10.17 -7.40 19.87
CA PHE A 198 -11.31 -7.98 19.16
C PHE A 198 -11.63 -7.28 17.83
N VAL A 199 -10.69 -6.50 17.28
CA VAL A 199 -10.92 -5.67 16.08
C VAL A 199 -11.45 -6.49 14.89
N GLY A 200 -10.86 -7.68 14.68
CA GLY A 200 -11.20 -8.58 13.58
C GLY A 200 -12.64 -9.08 13.62
N ILE A 201 -13.24 -9.18 14.81
CA ILE A 201 -14.60 -9.70 14.98
C ILE A 201 -15.65 -8.62 15.27
N LEU A 202 -15.26 -7.34 15.38
CA LEU A 202 -16.18 -6.24 15.70
C LEU A 202 -17.44 -6.18 14.81
N PRO A 203 -17.37 -6.47 13.49
CA PRO A 203 -18.57 -6.48 12.64
C PRO A 203 -19.61 -7.55 13.04
N ASN A 204 -19.16 -8.65 13.67
CA ASN A 204 -19.99 -9.79 14.05
C ASN A 204 -20.31 -9.83 15.55
N LEU A 205 -19.65 -8.99 16.35
CA LEU A 205 -19.78 -8.91 17.80
C LEU A 205 -21.04 -8.13 18.23
N ASP A 206 -21.81 -8.66 19.19
CA ASP A 206 -22.84 -7.88 19.93
C ASP A 206 -22.19 -7.15 21.11
N ARG A 207 -21.59 -7.90 22.03
CA ARG A 207 -20.97 -7.38 23.25
C ARG A 207 -20.11 -8.41 23.96
N ILE A 208 -19.23 -7.93 24.84
CA ILE A 208 -18.37 -8.78 25.67
C ILE A 208 -18.61 -8.44 27.14
N TYR A 209 -18.84 -9.45 27.96
CA TYR A 209 -18.91 -9.28 29.41
C TYR A 209 -17.67 -9.86 30.09
N SER A 210 -17.32 -9.29 31.25
CA SER A 210 -16.45 -9.91 32.24
C SER A 210 -17.00 -9.62 33.63
N TYR A 211 -16.58 -10.39 34.63
CA TYR A 211 -17.03 -10.22 36.01
C TYR A 211 -15.85 -10.00 36.96
N ASP A 212 -15.86 -8.85 37.64
CA ASP A 212 -14.83 -8.45 38.60
C ASP A 212 -15.48 -7.74 39.80
N SER A 213 -16.09 -8.52 40.69
CA SER A 213 -17.00 -8.06 41.77
C SER A 213 -18.27 -7.34 41.28
N ASN A 214 -18.29 -6.86 40.04
CA ASN A 214 -19.42 -6.29 39.32
C ASN A 214 -19.33 -6.69 37.83
N TRP A 215 -20.45 -6.56 37.12
CA TRP A 215 -20.48 -6.77 35.67
C TRP A 215 -19.77 -5.65 34.92
N LEU A 216 -18.82 -6.04 34.09
CA LEU A 216 -18.14 -5.18 33.12
C LEU A 216 -18.61 -5.55 31.72
N VAL A 217 -18.74 -4.55 30.85
CA VAL A 217 -19.24 -4.75 29.49
C VAL A 217 -18.55 -3.85 28.48
N PHE A 218 -18.25 -4.44 27.33
CA PHE A 218 -17.81 -3.77 26.11
C PHE A 218 -18.88 -3.89 25.04
N ARG A 219 -19.10 -2.79 24.29
CA ARG A 219 -20.06 -2.70 23.18
C ARG A 219 -19.48 -1.79 22.11
N THR A 220 -19.79 -2.07 20.85
CA THR A 220 -19.46 -1.20 19.71
C THR A 220 -20.38 0.03 19.63
N ASN A 221 -21.59 -0.06 20.21
CA ASN A 221 -22.51 1.07 20.33
C ASN A 221 -22.27 1.85 21.64
N PHE A 222 -21.53 2.95 21.55
CA PHE A 222 -21.14 3.81 22.67
C PHE A 222 -22.27 4.62 23.32
N ASN A 223 -23.51 4.54 22.80
CA ASN A 223 -24.66 5.17 23.47
C ASN A 223 -25.13 4.39 24.71
N LEU A 224 -24.57 3.19 24.93
CA LEU A 224 -24.81 2.35 26.10
C LEU A 224 -23.57 2.36 27.01
N PRO A 225 -23.71 2.00 28.30
CA PRO A 225 -22.57 1.92 29.20
C PRO A 225 -21.47 1.00 28.67
N VAL A 226 -20.22 1.46 28.70
CA VAL A 226 -19.01 0.68 28.42
C VAL A 226 -18.05 0.90 29.58
N ASN A 227 -17.67 -0.19 30.25
CA ASN A 227 -16.79 -0.17 31.42
C ASN A 227 -15.79 -1.34 31.44
N LEU A 228 -15.75 -2.13 30.36
CA LEU A 228 -14.68 -3.09 30.09
C LEU A 228 -13.81 -2.52 28.97
N ASN A 229 -12.56 -2.19 29.28
CA ASN A 229 -11.64 -1.55 28.33
C ASN A 229 -10.41 -2.40 28.02
N THR A 230 -10.09 -3.38 28.87
CA THR A 230 -8.88 -4.18 28.74
C THR A 230 -9.14 -5.67 28.82
N VAL A 231 -8.30 -6.42 28.11
CA VAL A 231 -8.20 -7.87 28.16
C VAL A 231 -7.01 -8.26 29.02
N GLU A 232 -7.17 -9.19 29.95
CA GLU A 232 -6.12 -9.60 30.87
C GLU A 232 -6.14 -11.12 31.04
N PRO A 233 -4.98 -11.77 31.19
CA PRO A 233 -4.92 -13.18 31.52
C PRO A 233 -5.54 -13.44 32.91
N LEU A 234 -6.04 -14.67 33.11
CA LEU A 234 -6.77 -15.13 34.30
C LEU A 234 -8.16 -14.49 34.53
N LYS A 235 -8.62 -13.66 33.59
CA LYS A 235 -10.02 -13.20 33.51
C LYS A 235 -10.77 -14.03 32.48
N GLY A 236 -12.01 -14.37 32.80
CA GLY A 236 -12.92 -14.94 31.83
C GLY A 236 -13.77 -13.87 31.14
N TYR A 237 -14.17 -14.18 29.91
CA TYR A 237 -14.94 -13.30 29.04
C TYR A 237 -16.13 -14.04 28.46
N ILE A 238 -17.29 -13.39 28.45
CA ILE A 238 -18.49 -13.91 27.78
C ILE A 238 -18.69 -13.07 26.52
N VAL A 239 -18.28 -13.62 25.37
CA VAL A 239 -18.38 -12.98 24.06
C VAL A 239 -19.70 -13.38 23.43
N ILE A 240 -20.56 -12.40 23.18
CA ILE A 240 -21.86 -12.59 22.54
C ILE A 240 -21.75 -12.20 21.07
N MET A 241 -21.95 -13.18 20.18
CA MET A 241 -21.83 -12.98 18.73
C MET A 241 -23.20 -12.92 18.04
N ASN A 242 -23.34 -12.01 17.08
CA ASN A 242 -24.49 -11.95 16.17
C ASN A 242 -24.39 -13.00 15.06
N ASN A 243 -23.17 -13.21 14.53
CA ASN A 243 -22.82 -14.22 13.53
C ASN A 243 -21.58 -14.98 13.99
N PRO A 244 -21.43 -16.28 13.66
CA PRO A 244 -20.21 -17.02 13.95
C PRO A 244 -18.98 -16.38 13.29
N ASP A 245 -17.84 -16.44 13.97
CA ASP A 245 -16.55 -15.93 13.51
C ASP A 245 -15.40 -16.63 14.27
N ALA A 246 -14.14 -16.32 13.97
CA ALA A 246 -12.99 -16.82 14.71
C ALA A 246 -12.10 -15.67 15.19
N VAL A 247 -11.46 -15.86 16.35
CA VAL A 247 -10.46 -14.94 16.88
C VAL A 247 -9.20 -15.71 17.26
N THR A 248 -8.06 -15.23 16.79
CA THR A 248 -6.75 -15.76 17.17
C THR A 248 -6.15 -14.85 18.24
N PHE A 249 -5.81 -15.43 19.38
CA PHE A 249 -5.00 -14.76 20.38
C PHE A 249 -3.58 -15.28 20.29
N ALA A 250 -2.60 -14.39 20.38
CA ALA A 250 -1.20 -14.77 20.38
C ALA A 250 -0.40 -13.94 21.39
N GLY A 251 0.63 -14.54 21.97
CA GLY A 251 1.50 -13.85 22.90
C GLY A 251 2.31 -14.75 23.81
N ASN A 252 2.88 -14.15 24.85
CA ASN A 252 3.69 -14.87 25.83
C ASN A 252 2.83 -15.31 27.02
N ILE A 253 3.09 -16.53 27.50
CA ILE A 253 2.49 -17.01 28.75
C ILE A 253 3.42 -16.68 29.90
N ASN A 254 2.91 -15.95 30.89
CA ASN A 254 3.59 -15.74 32.16
C ASN A 254 3.08 -16.76 33.19
N SER A 255 3.85 -17.81 33.44
CA SER A 255 3.51 -18.88 34.41
C SER A 255 3.53 -18.43 35.87
N ASN A 256 4.03 -17.22 36.16
CA ASN A 256 4.00 -16.63 37.51
C ASN A 256 2.88 -15.59 37.67
N ARG A 257 1.99 -15.46 36.68
CA ARG A 257 0.88 -14.52 36.72
C ARG A 257 -0.11 -14.94 37.81
N GLN A 258 -0.52 -13.98 38.62
CA GLN A 258 -1.45 -14.18 39.73
C GLN A 258 -2.59 -13.18 39.66
N ARG A 259 -3.76 -13.58 40.16
CA ARG A 259 -4.93 -12.71 40.28
C ARG A 259 -5.57 -12.87 41.65
N SER A 260 -5.86 -11.75 42.32
CA SER A 260 -6.69 -11.78 43.53
C SER A 260 -8.16 -12.00 43.16
N LEU A 261 -8.79 -12.98 43.81
CA LEU A 261 -10.21 -13.28 43.68
C LEU A 261 -10.95 -12.87 44.95
N SER A 262 -12.16 -12.36 44.78
CA SER A 262 -13.03 -11.94 45.88
C SER A 262 -13.88 -13.11 46.36
N GLN A 263 -14.30 -13.10 47.62
CA GLN A 263 -15.35 -13.99 48.12
C GLN A 263 -16.60 -13.87 47.24
N GLY A 264 -17.23 -15.01 46.94
CA GLY A 264 -18.36 -15.10 46.03
C GLY A 264 -17.96 -15.52 44.61
N TRP A 265 -18.81 -15.21 43.65
CA TRP A 265 -18.62 -15.57 42.26
C TRP A 265 -17.48 -14.78 41.60
N ASN A 266 -16.64 -15.48 40.85
CA ASN A 266 -15.62 -14.89 40.00
C ASN A 266 -15.65 -15.61 38.65
N LEU A 267 -15.52 -14.84 37.56
CA LEU A 267 -15.32 -15.40 36.23
C LEU A 267 -13.80 -15.41 35.95
N ILE A 268 -13.25 -16.61 35.85
CA ILE A 268 -11.81 -16.85 35.78
C ILE A 268 -11.47 -17.63 34.51
N SER A 269 -10.18 -17.72 34.24
CA SER A 269 -9.64 -18.57 33.20
C SER A 269 -8.21 -18.99 33.52
N ILE A 270 -7.64 -19.90 32.73
CA ILE A 270 -6.23 -20.28 32.84
C ILE A 270 -5.36 -19.53 31.84
N ASN A 271 -4.11 -19.28 32.23
CA ASN A 271 -3.01 -18.75 31.41
C ASN A 271 -2.21 -19.91 30.79
N SER A 272 -2.89 -20.81 30.07
CA SER A 272 -2.27 -21.98 29.45
C SER A 272 -2.90 -22.30 28.10
N VAL A 273 -2.09 -22.87 27.19
CA VAL A 273 -2.53 -23.44 25.90
C VAL A 273 -2.70 -24.96 25.96
N THR A 274 -2.49 -25.56 27.13
CA THR A 274 -2.79 -26.97 27.43
C THR A 274 -3.74 -27.06 28.61
N SER A 275 -4.50 -28.15 28.68
CA SER A 275 -5.43 -28.37 29.78
C SER A 275 -4.73 -28.51 31.14
N ILE A 276 -5.42 -28.10 32.20
CA ILE A 276 -4.94 -28.19 33.59
C ILE A 276 -6.03 -28.84 34.44
N ASN A 277 -5.69 -29.82 35.28
CA ASN A 277 -6.66 -30.40 36.22
C ASN A 277 -7.20 -29.30 37.16
N VAL A 278 -8.52 -29.30 37.36
CA VAL A 278 -9.21 -28.28 38.16
C VAL A 278 -8.62 -28.18 39.58
N ASN A 279 -8.39 -29.30 40.27
CA ASN A 279 -7.79 -29.30 41.61
C ASN A 279 -6.36 -28.71 41.63
N SER A 280 -5.58 -28.91 40.56
CA SER A 280 -4.25 -28.31 40.47
C SER A 280 -4.33 -26.79 40.27
N ALA A 281 -5.19 -26.34 39.35
CA ALA A 281 -5.37 -24.92 39.05
C ALA A 281 -5.94 -24.11 40.24
N LEU A 282 -6.82 -24.73 41.02
CA LEU A 282 -7.49 -24.09 42.17
C LEU A 282 -6.77 -24.35 43.50
N GLN A 283 -5.54 -24.87 43.47
CA GLN A 283 -4.81 -25.21 44.68
C GLN A 283 -4.65 -23.99 45.60
N GLY A 284 -4.99 -24.16 46.88
CA GLY A 284 -4.86 -23.11 47.90
C GLY A 284 -6.03 -22.12 47.96
N LEU A 285 -7.03 -22.25 47.08
CA LEU A 285 -8.27 -21.51 47.18
C LEU A 285 -9.30 -22.25 48.03
N ASP A 286 -10.06 -21.50 48.83
CA ASP A 286 -11.22 -22.00 49.57
C ASP A 286 -12.49 -21.68 48.78
N TYR A 287 -12.99 -22.66 48.03
CA TYR A 287 -14.14 -22.52 47.13
C TYR A 287 -15.19 -23.59 47.39
N SER A 288 -16.43 -23.27 47.01
CA SER A 288 -17.60 -24.14 47.18
C SER A 288 -17.93 -24.93 45.93
N SER A 289 -17.82 -24.31 44.75
CA SER A 289 -18.10 -24.95 43.46
C SER A 289 -17.43 -24.22 42.31
N VAL A 290 -17.31 -24.91 41.19
CA VAL A 290 -16.78 -24.42 39.92
C VAL A 290 -17.64 -24.93 38.78
N TRP A 291 -17.93 -24.08 37.80
CA TRP A 291 -18.91 -24.34 36.75
C TRP A 291 -18.37 -23.92 35.38
N ALA A 292 -18.67 -24.73 34.38
CA ALA A 292 -18.45 -24.42 32.97
C ALA A 292 -19.79 -24.19 32.29
N TYR A 293 -19.81 -23.34 31.26
CA TYR A 293 -20.98 -23.26 30.38
C TYR A 293 -20.86 -24.32 29.28
N ASN A 294 -21.91 -25.12 29.12
CA ASN A 294 -21.99 -26.14 28.09
C ASN A 294 -22.91 -25.64 26.96
N THR A 295 -22.31 -25.36 25.81
CA THR A 295 -23.02 -24.86 24.62
C THR A 295 -23.93 -25.88 23.96
N ASP A 296 -23.70 -27.18 24.16
CA ASP A 296 -24.52 -28.24 23.55
C ASP A 296 -25.91 -28.32 24.20
N ILE A 297 -25.98 -28.00 25.50
CA ILE A 297 -27.21 -28.04 26.29
C ILE A 297 -27.72 -26.65 26.69
N ASP A 298 -26.97 -25.59 26.35
CA ASP A 298 -27.29 -24.19 26.68
C ASP A 298 -27.49 -23.96 28.19
N ASP A 299 -26.67 -24.61 29.02
CA ASP A 299 -26.75 -24.57 30.48
C ASP A 299 -25.38 -24.73 31.15
N TYR A 300 -25.30 -24.46 32.45
CA TYR A 300 -24.09 -24.62 33.25
C TYR A 300 -23.97 -26.03 33.85
N GLU A 301 -22.74 -26.56 33.83
CA GLU A 301 -22.38 -27.84 34.44
C GLU A 301 -21.34 -27.62 35.54
N GLU A 302 -21.57 -28.24 36.70
CA GLU A 302 -20.60 -28.22 37.80
C GLU A 302 -19.44 -29.16 37.49
N LEU A 303 -18.21 -28.64 37.56
CA LEU A 303 -17.02 -29.45 37.34
C LEU A 303 -16.62 -30.18 38.62
N ASN A 304 -16.27 -31.45 38.47
CA ASN A 304 -15.65 -32.27 39.50
C ASN A 304 -14.14 -31.97 39.58
N PRO A 305 -13.64 -31.37 40.67
CA PRO A 305 -12.24 -30.96 40.75
C PRO A 305 -11.21 -32.08 40.59
N ASN A 306 -11.60 -33.33 40.87
CA ASN A 306 -10.71 -34.48 40.82
C ASN A 306 -10.68 -35.20 39.47
N LEU A 307 -11.64 -34.92 38.57
CA LEU A 307 -11.80 -35.62 37.30
C LEU A 307 -11.69 -34.68 36.11
N ASP A 308 -12.21 -33.46 36.25
CA ASP A 308 -12.34 -32.52 35.15
C ASP A 308 -11.13 -31.60 35.01
N GLN A 309 -11.00 -31.02 33.83
CA GLN A 309 -9.90 -30.14 33.46
C GLN A 309 -10.43 -28.78 33.03
N PHE A 310 -9.64 -27.74 33.29
CA PHE A 310 -9.75 -26.49 32.59
C PHE A 310 -9.06 -26.62 31.24
N GLU A 311 -9.82 -26.33 30.18
CA GLU A 311 -9.38 -26.34 28.81
C GLU A 311 -8.85 -24.96 28.40
N PRO A 312 -7.84 -24.91 27.51
CA PRO A 312 -7.34 -23.64 27.00
C PRO A 312 -8.43 -22.90 26.23
N GLY A 313 -8.50 -21.58 26.41
CA GLY A 313 -9.46 -20.75 25.70
C GLY A 313 -10.86 -20.75 26.28
N ILE A 314 -11.12 -21.42 27.42
CA ILE A 314 -12.43 -21.44 28.06
C ILE A 314 -12.40 -20.67 29.39
N SER A 315 -13.51 -19.98 29.70
CA SER A 315 -13.71 -19.36 31.02
C SER A 315 -14.65 -20.14 31.92
N TYR A 316 -14.42 -20.04 33.23
CA TYR A 316 -15.12 -20.81 34.25
C TYR A 316 -15.62 -19.90 35.37
N TRP A 317 -16.78 -20.24 35.94
CA TRP A 317 -17.26 -19.62 37.16
C TRP A 317 -16.72 -20.37 38.37
N ILE A 318 -16.22 -19.64 39.36
CA ILE A 318 -15.84 -20.19 40.66
C ILE A 318 -16.52 -19.39 41.77
N ASN A 319 -17.04 -20.07 42.79
CA ASN A 319 -17.62 -19.43 43.96
C ASN A 319 -16.73 -19.63 45.20
N LEU A 320 -16.01 -18.59 45.61
CA LEU A 320 -15.10 -18.62 46.74
C LEU A 320 -15.82 -18.40 48.07
N ASN A 321 -15.46 -19.18 49.09
CA ASN A 321 -15.93 -19.00 50.46
C ASN A 321 -15.22 -17.82 51.15
N THR A 322 -13.97 -17.56 50.77
CA THR A 322 -13.13 -16.46 51.27
C THR A 322 -12.26 -15.88 50.15
N ASN A 323 -11.79 -14.63 50.28
CA ASN A 323 -10.88 -14.04 49.29
C ASN A 323 -9.62 -14.93 49.13
N GLY A 324 -9.11 -15.04 47.90
CA GLY A 324 -7.97 -15.91 47.60
C GLY A 324 -7.05 -15.37 46.51
N LEU A 325 -5.86 -15.94 46.39
CA LEU A 325 -4.90 -15.63 45.33
C LEU A 325 -4.86 -16.79 44.34
N PHE A 326 -5.34 -16.53 43.14
CA PHE A 326 -5.39 -17.51 42.06
C PHE A 326 -4.10 -17.49 41.24
N ASN A 327 -3.50 -18.67 41.08
CA ASN A 327 -2.21 -18.90 40.44
C ASN A 327 -2.21 -20.31 39.81
N PRO A 328 -2.97 -20.51 38.72
CA PRO A 328 -3.08 -21.80 38.05
C PRO A 328 -1.81 -22.20 37.30
#